data_AF-A0A246DX01-F1
#
_entry.id   AF-A0A246DX01-F1
#
_cell.length_a   1.000
_cell.length_b   1.000
_cell.length_c   1.000
_cell.angle_alpha   90.00
_cell.angle_beta   90.00
_cell.angle_gamma   90.00
#
_symmetry.space_group_name_H-M   'P 1'
#
loop_
_entity.id
_entity.type
_entity.pdbx_description
1 polymer ?
#
loop_
_entity_poly.entity_id
_entity_poly.type
_entity_poly.pdbx_seq_one_letter_code
_entity_poly.pdbx_strand_id
1 'polypeptide(L)'
;MIQHAGITKPALQPDDVAMLTTVLEEWCQEKSCVIASPAAEHVARELVSWFECGIRDKHKLAGLMRHVNLDPEDLLITPDAPPCATAHEKVGRTKRHDG
;
A
#
# COMPACT_ATOMS: atom_id res chain seq x y z
N MET A 1 10.98 -22.25 -25.11
CA MET A 1 10.16 -21.09 -25.47
C MET A 1 9.19 -20.84 -24.34
N ILE A 2 9.45 -19.82 -23.51
CA ILE A 2 8.49 -19.40 -22.49
C ILE A 2 7.40 -18.63 -23.22
N GLN A 3 6.24 -19.27 -23.36
CA GLN A 3 5.05 -18.62 -23.89
C GLN A 3 4.57 -17.66 -22.80
N HIS A 4 5.01 -16.41 -22.86
CA HIS A 4 4.31 -15.32 -22.20
C HIS A 4 2.98 -15.20 -22.94
N ALA A 5 2.00 -16.02 -22.55
CA ALA A 5 0.61 -15.82 -22.90
C ALA A 5 0.35 -14.34 -22.64
N GLY A 6 0.02 -13.58 -23.70
CA GLY A 6 -0.24 -12.15 -23.58
C GLY A 6 -1.23 -11.98 -22.43
N ILE A 7 -0.73 -11.45 -21.31
CA ILE A 7 -1.52 -11.25 -20.11
C ILE A 7 -2.46 -10.11 -20.46
N THR A 8 -3.58 -10.45 -21.09
CA THR A 8 -4.71 -9.54 -21.22
C THR A 8 -5.20 -9.34 -19.80
N LYS A 9 -4.71 -8.29 -19.14
CA LYS A 9 -5.22 -7.85 -17.85
C LYS A 9 -6.74 -7.74 -18.03
N PRO A 10 -7.55 -8.60 -17.38
CA PRO A 10 -8.99 -8.53 -17.54
C PRO A 10 -9.40 -7.11 -17.14
N ALA A 11 -10.10 -6.43 -18.05
CA ALA A 11 -10.58 -5.10 -17.78
C ALA A 11 -11.43 -5.13 -16.51
N LEU A 12 -11.15 -4.23 -15.58
CA LEU A 12 -11.98 -3.99 -14.41
C LEU A 12 -13.42 -3.85 -14.89
N GLN A 13 -14.29 -4.78 -14.52
CA GLN A 13 -15.69 -4.70 -14.91
C GLN A 13 -16.33 -3.53 -14.14
N PRO A 14 -17.36 -2.90 -14.70
CA PRO A 14 -18.09 -1.85 -13.99
C PRO A 14 -18.62 -2.33 -12.63
N ASP A 15 -18.97 -3.61 -12.51
CA ASP A 15 -19.40 -4.24 -11.26
C ASP A 15 -18.27 -4.30 -10.22
N ASP A 16 -17.05 -4.67 -10.66
CA ASP A 16 -15.86 -4.68 -9.80
C ASP A 16 -15.53 -3.25 -9.33
N VAL A 17 -15.63 -2.25 -10.22
CA VAL A 17 -15.42 -0.84 -9.87
C VAL A 17 -16.45 -0.38 -8.83
N ALA A 18 -17.73 -0.71 -9.01
CA ALA A 18 -18.78 -0.38 -8.05
C ALA A 18 -18.53 -1.00 -6.67
N MET A 19 -18.04 -2.25 -6.63
CA MET A 19 -17.64 -2.90 -5.38
C MET A 19 -16.47 -2.17 -4.70
N LEU A 20 -15.41 -1.85 -5.46
CA LEU A 20 -14.24 -1.14 -4.93
C LEU A 20 -14.62 0.27 -4.42
N THR A 21 -15.49 0.99 -5.14
CA THR A 21 -16.02 2.28 -4.71
C THR A 21 -16.84 2.16 -3.42
N THR A 22 -17.73 1.16 -3.32
CA THR A 22 -18.54 0.93 -2.11
C THR A 22 -17.64 0.70 -0.89
N VAL A 23 -16.60 -0.12 -1.04
CA VAL A 23 -15.64 -0.39 0.03
C VAL A 23 -14.86 0.87 0.43
N LEU A 24 -14.46 1.68 -0.56
CA LEU A 24 -13.79 2.96 -0.32
C LEU A 24 -14.69 3.96 0.43
N GLU A 25 -15.97 4.05 0.07
CA GLU A 25 -16.94 4.90 0.74
C GLU A 25 -17.16 4.49 2.19
N GLU A 26 -17.28 3.18 2.46
CA GLU A 26 -17.40 2.63 3.82
C GLU A 26 -16.16 3.00 4.65
N TRP A 27 -14.95 2.86 4.10
CA TRP A 27 -13.71 3.26 4.77
C TRP A 27 -13.64 4.78 5.01
N CYS A 28 -14.07 5.59 4.04
CA CYS A 28 -14.10 7.06 4.17
C CYS A 28 -15.03 7.48 5.31
N GLN A 29 -16.21 6.85 5.43
CA GLN A 29 -17.12 7.11 6.54
C GLN A 29 -16.51 6.71 7.89
N GLU A 30 -15.86 5.54 7.98
CA GLU A 30 -15.20 5.07 9.20
C GLU A 30 -14.08 6.03 9.64
N LYS A 31 -13.29 6.54 8.69
CA LYS A 31 -12.18 7.47 8.96
C LYS A 31 -12.60 8.94 9.02
N SER A 32 -13.88 9.24 8.84
CA SER A 32 -14.39 10.62 8.73
C SER A 32 -13.61 11.47 7.71
N CYS A 33 -13.32 10.88 6.55
CA CYS A 33 -12.60 11.51 5.44
C CYS A 33 -13.55 11.68 4.24
N VAL A 34 -13.29 12.67 3.39
CA VAL A 34 -14.02 12.83 2.13
C VAL A 34 -13.40 11.96 1.04
N ILE A 35 -14.21 11.41 0.13
CA ILE A 35 -13.74 10.55 -0.96
C ILE A 35 -12.77 11.26 -1.93
N ALA A 36 -12.83 12.59 -1.98
CA ALA A 36 -11.89 13.43 -2.74
C ALA A 36 -10.60 13.77 -1.96
N SER A 37 -10.39 13.18 -0.79
CA SER A 37 -9.17 13.40 0.00
C SER A 37 -7.99 12.64 -0.61
N PRO A 38 -6.75 13.14 -0.45
CA PRO A 38 -5.55 12.42 -0.88
C PRO A 38 -5.42 11.04 -0.20
N ALA A 39 -5.94 10.91 1.03
CA ALA A 39 -6.02 9.63 1.73
C ALA A 39 -6.93 8.61 1.01
N ALA A 40 -8.12 9.06 0.56
CA ALA A 40 -9.05 8.21 -0.17
C ALA A 40 -8.51 7.82 -1.56
N GLU A 41 -7.85 8.75 -2.27
CA GLU A 41 -7.16 8.43 -3.52
C GLU A 41 -6.06 7.38 -3.34
N HIS A 42 -5.27 7.47 -2.28
CA HIS A 42 -4.23 6.49 -1.98
C HIS A 42 -4.85 5.10 -1.76
N VAL A 43 -5.86 5.03 -0.90
CA VAL A 43 -6.57 3.79 -0.61
C VAL A 43 -7.26 3.21 -1.85
N ALA A 44 -7.79 4.05 -2.74
CA ALA A 44 -8.36 3.61 -4.00
C ALA A 44 -7.33 2.92 -4.90
N ARG A 45 -6.10 3.44 -4.97
CA ARG A 45 -5.01 2.80 -5.73
C ARG A 45 -4.64 1.44 -5.14
N GLU A 46 -4.53 1.35 -3.82
CA GLU A 46 -4.24 0.08 -3.14
C GLU A 46 -5.33 -0.96 -3.35
N LEU A 47 -6.60 -0.55 -3.26
CA LEU A 47 -7.76 -1.39 -3.59
C LEU A 47 -7.66 -1.99 -4.99
N VAL A 48 -7.31 -1.16 -5.98
CA VAL A 48 -7.11 -1.62 -7.36
C VAL A 48 -5.90 -2.57 -7.45
N SER A 49 -4.77 -2.22 -6.85
CA SER A 49 -3.56 -3.07 -6.80
C SER A 49 -3.84 -4.47 -6.23
N TRP A 50 -4.53 -4.54 -5.09
CA TRP A 50 -4.90 -5.82 -4.48
C TRP A 50 -5.89 -6.61 -5.34
N PHE A 51 -6.86 -5.93 -5.95
CA PHE A 51 -7.80 -6.55 -6.86
C PHE A 51 -7.08 -7.16 -8.08
N GLU A 52 -6.14 -6.42 -8.67
CA GLU A 52 -5.30 -6.86 -9.78
C GLU A 52 -4.36 -8.01 -9.40
N CYS A 53 -3.90 -8.06 -8.14
CA CYS A 53 -3.14 -9.17 -7.58
C CYS A 53 -4.00 -10.43 -7.35
N GLY A 54 -5.34 -10.30 -7.43
CA GLY A 54 -6.30 -11.41 -7.33
C GLY A 54 -7.18 -11.40 -6.09
N ILE A 55 -7.13 -10.35 -5.26
CA ILE A 55 -7.97 -10.20 -4.06
C ILE A 55 -9.28 -9.53 -4.47
N ARG A 56 -10.27 -10.35 -4.84
CA ARG A 56 -11.60 -9.88 -5.30
C ARG A 56 -12.68 -9.92 -4.22
N ASP A 57 -12.30 -10.19 -2.98
CA ASP A 57 -13.24 -10.40 -1.87
C ASP A 57 -13.41 -9.11 -1.06
N LYS A 58 -14.65 -8.59 -1.02
CA LYS A 58 -15.00 -7.34 -0.34
C LYS A 58 -14.50 -7.30 1.11
N HIS A 59 -14.70 -8.40 1.85
CA HIS A 59 -14.33 -8.47 3.26
C HIS A 59 -12.82 -8.48 3.48
N LYS A 60 -12.06 -9.11 2.58
CA LYS A 60 -10.60 -9.10 2.62
C LYS A 60 -10.06 -7.70 2.32
N LEU A 61 -10.59 -7.04 1.29
CA LEU A 61 -10.20 -5.67 0.93
C LEU A 61 -10.45 -4.71 2.11
N ALA A 62 -11.65 -4.72 2.69
CA ALA A 62 -11.97 -3.93 3.88
C ALA A 62 -11.07 -4.28 5.09
N GLY A 63 -10.68 -5.54 5.23
CA GLY A 63 -9.72 -5.98 6.24
C GLY A 63 -8.33 -5.37 6.06
N LEU A 64 -7.82 -5.37 4.83
CA LEU A 64 -6.50 -4.82 4.49
C LEU A 64 -6.44 -3.31 4.71
N MET A 65 -7.49 -2.57 4.37
CA MET A 65 -7.54 -1.11 4.54
C MET A 65 -7.47 -0.65 5.99
N ARG A 66 -7.89 -1.49 6.95
CA ARG A 66 -7.71 -1.18 8.38
C ARG A 66 -6.25 -1.27 8.82
N HIS A 67 -5.44 -2.01 8.06
CA HIS A 67 -4.02 -2.24 8.33
C HIS A 67 -3.10 -1.44 7.40
N VAL A 68 -3.63 -0.83 6.33
CA VAL A 68 -2.89 0.17 5.55
C VAL A 68 -2.54 1.31 6.47
N ASN A 69 -1.27 1.34 6.85
CA ASN A 69 -0.70 2.53 7.41
C ASN A 69 -0.50 3.48 6.23
N LEU A 70 -1.23 4.58 6.21
CA LEU A 70 -1.02 5.69 5.28
C LEU A 70 0.28 6.39 5.68
N ASP A 71 1.38 5.64 5.66
CA ASP A 71 2.68 6.17 5.94
C ASP A 71 3.15 6.88 4.66
N PRO A 72 3.48 8.18 4.75
CA PRO A 72 3.86 8.97 3.60
C PRO A 72 5.17 8.49 2.93
N GLU A 73 5.90 7.53 3.52
CA GLU A 73 7.19 7.07 2.98
C GLU A 73 7.07 6.02 1.85
N ASP A 74 5.89 5.43 1.57
CA ASP A 74 5.75 4.48 0.45
C ASP A 74 5.72 5.15 -0.94
N LEU A 75 5.65 6.49 -0.99
CA LEU A 75 5.94 7.25 -2.21
C LEU A 75 7.43 7.26 -2.59
N LEU A 76 8.31 6.68 -1.76
CA LEU A 76 9.69 6.35 -2.15
C LEU A 76 9.72 5.07 -3.00
N ILE A 77 8.92 5.02 -4.06
CA ILE A 77 9.28 4.24 -5.24
C ILE A 77 10.44 5.00 -5.89
N THR A 78 11.64 4.82 -5.34
CA THR A 78 12.87 4.97 -6.11
C THR A 78 13.05 3.68 -6.91
N PRO A 79 12.83 3.66 -8.24
CA PRO A 79 13.43 2.64 -9.08
C PRO A 79 14.89 3.02 -9.32
N ASP A 80 15.71 3.08 -8.26
CA ASP A 80 17.16 3.03 -8.43
C ASP A 80 17.88 2.65 -7.12
N ALA A 81 18.70 1.61 -7.24
CA ALA A 81 19.80 1.19 -6.36
C ALA A 81 19.52 0.18 -5.21
N PRO A 82 20.38 -0.85 -5.08
CA PRO A 82 20.23 -1.98 -4.16
C PRO A 82 20.53 -1.62 -2.69
N PRO A 83 19.93 -2.33 -1.71
CA PRO A 83 20.15 -2.07 -0.30
C PRO A 83 21.42 -2.79 0.16
N CYS A 84 22.54 -2.07 0.23
CA CYS A 84 23.70 -2.50 1.03
C CYS A 84 24.59 -1.28 1.35
N ALA A 85 24.17 -0.45 2.30
CA ALA A 85 25.08 0.24 3.22
C ALA A 85 24.28 1.05 4.24
N THR A 86 24.05 0.50 5.42
CA THR A 86 24.01 1.34 6.62
C THR A 86 24.71 0.57 7.73
N ALA A 87 25.93 1.04 7.98
CA ALA A 87 26.78 0.62 9.07
C ALA A 87 26.02 0.75 10.39
N HIS A 88 25.99 -0.35 11.13
CA HIS A 88 25.45 -0.42 12.47
C HIS A 88 26.30 0.46 13.40
N GLU A 89 25.89 1.71 13.59
CA GLU A 89 26.41 2.63 14.60
C GLU A 89 26.28 1.97 15.98
N LYS A 90 27.41 1.49 16.51
CA LYS A 90 27.48 0.90 17.84
C LYS A 90 27.71 2.01 18.87
N VAL A 91 26.61 2.33 19.54
CA VAL A 91 26.50 2.53 20.99
C VAL A 91 27.61 3.35 21.67
N GLY A 92 27.27 4.61 21.96
CA GLY A 92 27.96 5.40 22.98
C GLY A 92 27.80 4.78 24.37
N ARG A 93 28.92 4.41 24.99
CA ARG A 93 29.13 4.17 26.43
C ARG A 93 30.66 4.11 26.62
N THR A 94 31.35 4.76 27.55
CA THR A 94 31.00 5.30 28.86
C THR A 94 32.16 6.22 29.30
N LYS A 95 31.89 7.39 29.89
CA LYS A 95 32.85 8.15 30.73
C LYS A 95 33.29 7.27 31.90
N ARG A 96 34.58 7.25 32.29
CA ARG A 96 35.19 7.33 33.67
C ARG A 96 36.72 7.50 33.50
N HIS A 97 37.36 8.63 33.83
CA HIS A 97 37.84 9.17 35.13
C HIS A 97 39.29 8.77 35.50
N ASP A 98 40.17 9.78 35.44
CA ASP A 98 41.31 10.21 36.30
C ASP A 98 42.16 9.19 37.09
N GLY A 99 43.49 9.40 37.01
CA GLY A 99 44.54 8.74 37.81
C GLY A 99 45.92 8.92 37.18
#